data_AF-A8X002-F1
#
_entry.id   AF-A8X002-F1
#
_cell.length_a   1.000
_cell.length_b   1.000
_cell.length_c   1.000
_cell.angle_alpha   90.00
_cell.angle_beta   90.00
_cell.angle_gamma   90.00
#
_symmetry.space_group_name_H-M   'P 1'
#
loop_
_entity.id
_entity.type
_entity.pdbx_description
1 polymer ?
#
loop_
_entity_poly.entity_id
_entity_poly.type
_entity_poly.pdbx_seq_one_letter_code
_entity_poly.pdbx_strand_id
1 'polypeptide(L)'
;MVIDGKQQCGPFPKDTGAAACCPTAGVWSEWGPAVRNSDNTAFEQSRTCLSAAAGCTCTGNRINPWSSDKCPCPDFQTDLNDKLLEPTESFSIRPSGVVYDRIACTYTTPLNSTEWNCSSSRGYQSTTLLRYIRADNGEREDYRVGDCKDTSDEKHNVTFYCDFSTLQWRLTNNNVAVLTFNQVSKKR
;
A
#
# COMPACT_ATOMS: atom_id res chain seq x y z
N MET A 1 22.09 27.40 22.97
CA MET A 1 21.82 28.86 23.01
C MET A 1 21.78 29.34 21.57
N VAL A 2 20.68 29.96 21.14
CA VAL A 2 20.55 30.57 19.80
C VAL A 2 20.98 32.02 19.93
N ILE A 3 22.01 32.39 19.19
CA ILE A 3 22.41 33.80 19.02
C ILE A 3 22.34 34.04 17.51
N ASP A 4 21.57 35.04 17.08
CA ASP A 4 21.39 35.41 15.67
C ASP A 4 20.82 34.31 14.75
N GLY A 5 19.87 33.51 15.27
CA GLY A 5 19.16 32.49 14.48
C GLY A 5 20.00 31.27 14.11
N LYS A 6 21.24 31.17 14.59
CA LYS A 6 22.13 30.01 14.41
C LYS A 6 22.30 29.27 15.73
N GLN A 7 22.21 27.94 15.70
CA GLN A 7 22.49 27.12 16.88
C GLN A 7 24.00 27.09 17.11
N GLN A 8 24.45 27.69 18.21
CA GLN A 8 25.84 27.67 18.59
C GLN A 8 26.12 26.39 19.38
N CYS A 9 26.80 25.43 18.75
CA CYS A 9 27.48 24.37 19.47
C CYS A 9 28.56 25.01 20.35
N GLY A 10 28.88 24.39 21.50
CA GLY A 10 29.82 24.91 22.51
C GLY A 10 31.22 25.26 21.99
N PRO A 11 32.11 25.76 22.88
CA PRO A 11 33.33 26.48 22.50
C PRO A 11 34.20 25.69 21.51
N PHE A 12 34.47 26.33 20.36
CA PHE A 12 35.20 25.78 19.24
C PHE A 12 36.66 25.47 19.61
N PRO A 13 37.15 24.24 19.36
CA PRO A 13 38.59 24.02 19.18
C PRO A 13 39.06 24.88 18.00
N LYS A 14 40.12 25.66 18.21
CA LYS A 14 40.87 26.22 17.09
C LYS A 14 41.37 25.02 16.27
N ASP A 15 41.10 25.05 14.98
CA ASP A 15 41.45 24.04 13.98
C ASP A 15 40.48 22.86 13.87
N THR A 16 39.46 23.01 13.02
CA THR A 16 39.04 22.01 12.02
C THR A 16 37.84 22.56 11.22
N GLY A 17 37.96 22.57 9.89
CA GLY A 17 37.03 23.24 8.97
C GLY A 17 35.60 22.71 9.06
N ALA A 18 34.62 23.63 9.02
CA ALA A 18 33.19 23.48 8.69
C ALA A 18 32.34 22.31 9.26
N ALA A 19 32.90 21.35 10.01
CA ALA A 19 32.30 20.02 10.18
C ALA A 19 31.95 19.63 11.64
N ALA A 20 32.20 20.47 12.64
CA ALA A 20 32.00 20.07 14.04
C ALA A 20 30.52 20.00 14.50
N CYS A 21 29.58 20.58 13.75
CA CYS A 21 28.16 20.69 14.14
C CYS A 21 27.18 19.97 13.20
N CYS A 22 27.67 19.36 12.12
CA CYS A 22 26.80 18.71 11.15
C CYS A 22 26.66 17.22 11.45
N PRO A 23 25.44 16.66 11.43
CA PRO A 23 25.25 15.21 11.40
C PRO A 23 26.01 14.63 10.19
N THR A 24 26.66 13.48 10.37
CA THR A 24 27.59 12.87 9.38
C THR A 24 27.01 12.71 7.97
N ALA A 25 25.69 12.62 7.83
CA ALA A 25 25.00 12.50 6.54
C ALA A 25 23.88 13.53 6.34
N GLY A 26 23.82 14.57 7.18
CA GLY A 26 22.70 15.49 7.26
C GLY A 26 21.41 14.82 7.79
N VAL A 27 20.31 15.56 7.75
CA VAL A 27 18.98 15.08 8.13
C VAL A 27 18.03 15.25 6.95
N TRP A 28 17.47 14.16 6.47
CA TRP A 28 16.44 14.16 5.44
C TRP A 28 15.04 14.25 6.07
N SER A 29 14.08 14.81 5.33
CA SER A 29 12.67 14.59 5.60
C SER A 29 12.29 13.14 5.34
N GLU A 30 11.12 12.74 5.84
CA GLU A 30 10.43 11.58 5.30
C GLU A 30 10.23 11.75 3.78
N TRP A 31 10.11 10.61 3.09
CA TRP A 31 9.74 10.63 1.69
C TRP A 31 8.31 11.16 1.54
N GLY A 32 8.12 12.01 0.53
CA GLY A 32 6.78 12.44 0.12
C GLY A 32 6.00 11.31 -0.56
N PRO A 33 4.73 11.58 -0.91
CA PRO A 33 3.91 10.64 -1.65
C PRO A 33 4.56 10.28 -3.00
N ALA A 34 4.26 9.08 -3.48
CA ALA A 34 4.63 8.70 -4.84
C ALA A 34 3.83 9.53 -5.86
N VAL A 35 4.52 9.97 -6.92
CA VAL A 35 3.92 10.71 -8.03
C VAL A 35 4.44 10.15 -9.34
N ARG A 36 3.76 10.44 -10.45
CA ARG A 36 4.32 10.13 -11.78
C ARG A 36 5.49 11.05 -12.07
N ASN A 37 6.54 10.50 -12.66
CA ASN A 37 7.63 11.30 -13.21
C ASN A 37 7.14 12.16 -14.39
N SER A 38 7.95 13.13 -14.80
CA SER A 38 7.62 14.07 -15.88
C SER A 38 7.21 13.39 -17.19
N ASP A 39 7.83 12.24 -17.49
CA ASP A 39 7.63 11.51 -18.74
C ASP A 39 6.44 10.56 -18.68
N ASN A 40 5.78 10.46 -17.52
CA ASN A 40 4.68 9.55 -17.26
C ASN A 40 5.06 8.09 -17.59
N THR A 41 6.31 7.70 -17.35
CA THR A 41 6.84 6.34 -17.60
C THR A 41 7.09 5.56 -16.33
N ALA A 42 7.25 6.24 -15.20
CA ALA A 42 7.54 5.63 -13.91
C ALA A 42 6.94 6.46 -12.77
N PHE A 43 6.99 5.91 -11.56
CA PHE A 43 6.71 6.64 -10.34
C PHE A 43 8.02 7.12 -9.70
N GLU A 44 7.95 8.20 -8.92
CA GLU A 44 9.03 8.69 -8.09
C GLU A 44 8.50 9.34 -6.81
N GLN A 45 9.34 9.36 -5.78
CA GLN A 45 9.09 10.09 -4.55
C GLN A 45 10.27 11.02 -4.28
N SER A 46 9.99 12.13 -3.60
CA SER A 46 10.98 13.15 -3.29
C SER A 46 11.07 13.39 -1.78
N ARG A 47 12.26 13.80 -1.32
CA ARG A 47 12.50 14.23 0.06
C ARG A 47 13.34 15.51 0.07
N THR A 48 13.42 16.17 1.21
CA THR A 48 14.16 17.44 1.35
C THR A 48 15.23 17.32 2.43
N CYS A 49 16.41 17.90 2.18
CA CYS A 49 17.47 17.95 3.18
C CYS A 49 17.14 19.03 4.21
N LEU A 50 16.64 18.63 5.38
CA LEU A 50 16.25 19.53 6.47
C LEU A 50 17.47 20.23 7.09
N SER A 51 18.63 19.56 7.09
CA SER A 51 19.86 20.13 7.62
C SER A 51 20.52 21.18 6.72
N ALA A 52 20.04 21.34 5.47
CA ALA A 52 20.58 22.33 4.53
C ALA A 52 20.35 23.77 5.01
N ALA A 53 19.25 24.05 5.72
CA ALA A 53 18.99 25.35 6.32
C ALA A 53 20.03 25.74 7.39
N ALA A 54 20.67 24.75 8.01
CA ALA A 54 21.76 24.93 8.96
C ALA A 54 23.16 24.91 8.30
N GLY A 55 23.23 24.84 6.96
CA GLY A 55 24.49 24.73 6.22
C GLY A 55 25.08 23.33 6.15
N CYS A 56 24.35 22.30 6.60
CA CYS A 56 24.81 20.92 6.59
C CYS A 56 24.27 20.16 5.37
N THR A 57 25.17 19.58 4.57
CA THR A 57 24.83 18.81 3.38
C THR A 57 24.26 17.44 3.74
N CYS A 58 23.31 16.96 2.94
CA CYS A 58 22.82 15.60 3.07
C CYS A 58 23.49 14.67 2.06
N THR A 59 23.79 13.44 2.49
CA THR A 59 24.33 12.39 1.61
C THR A 59 23.19 11.51 1.09
N GLY A 60 23.20 11.21 -0.20
CA GLY A 60 22.22 10.36 -0.88
C GLY A 60 21.25 11.11 -1.79
N ASN A 61 20.32 10.37 -2.40
CA ASN A 61 19.45 10.92 -3.44
C ASN A 61 18.26 11.71 -2.85
N ARG A 62 17.91 12.81 -3.51
CA ARG A 62 16.70 13.59 -3.24
C ARG A 62 15.45 12.94 -3.82
N ILE A 63 15.62 12.19 -4.91
CA ILE A 63 14.57 11.50 -5.67
C ILE A 63 14.82 10.00 -5.61
N ASN A 64 13.75 9.23 -5.41
CA ASN A 64 13.78 7.77 -5.48
C ASN A 64 12.78 7.31 -6.54
N PRO A 65 13.25 6.88 -7.73
CA PRO A 65 12.39 6.37 -8.79
C PRO A 65 12.08 4.88 -8.61
N TRP A 66 10.87 4.48 -9.00
CA TRP A 66 10.52 3.08 -9.24
C TRP A 66 10.86 2.68 -10.68
N SER A 67 10.97 1.38 -10.94
CA SER A 67 11.06 0.91 -12.33
C SER A 67 9.77 1.20 -13.09
N SER A 68 9.87 1.42 -14.40
CA SER A 68 8.75 1.82 -15.25
C SER A 68 7.60 0.81 -15.30
N ASP A 69 7.87 -0.43 -14.88
CA ASP A 69 6.94 -1.55 -14.91
C ASP A 69 6.33 -1.88 -13.54
N LYS A 70 6.67 -1.11 -12.49
CA LYS A 70 6.28 -1.35 -11.09
C LYS A 70 5.43 -0.21 -10.52
N CYS A 71 4.45 -0.60 -9.71
CA CYS A 71 3.69 0.34 -8.90
C CYS A 71 4.39 0.61 -7.56
N PRO A 72 4.10 1.76 -6.91
CA PRO A 72 4.72 2.13 -5.64
C PRO A 72 4.33 1.24 -4.45
N CYS A 73 3.15 0.63 -4.50
CA CYS A 73 2.67 -0.24 -3.45
C CYS A 73 3.40 -1.60 -3.46
N PRO A 74 3.65 -2.20 -2.29
CA PRO A 74 4.24 -3.53 -2.20
C PRO A 74 3.32 -4.58 -2.83
N ASP A 75 3.90 -5.69 -3.25
CA ASP A 75 3.12 -6.86 -3.66
C ASP A 75 2.26 -7.36 -2.48
N PHE A 76 1.09 -7.94 -2.77
CA PHE A 76 0.25 -8.55 -1.73
C PHE A 76 1.01 -9.64 -0.97
N GLN A 77 0.89 -9.64 0.35
CA GLN A 77 1.65 -10.52 1.24
C GLN A 77 1.12 -11.96 1.17
N THR A 78 1.86 -12.83 0.49
CA THR A 78 1.43 -14.21 0.24
C THR A 78 1.55 -15.11 1.46
N ASP A 79 2.45 -14.79 2.40
CA ASP A 79 2.64 -15.48 3.68
C ASP A 79 1.46 -15.27 4.63
N LEU A 80 0.71 -14.19 4.46
CA LEU A 80 -0.52 -13.94 5.22
C LEU A 80 -1.73 -14.72 4.68
N ASN A 81 -1.60 -15.43 3.56
CA ASN A 81 -2.71 -16.18 2.99
C ASN A 81 -3.25 -17.25 3.94
N ASP A 82 -2.39 -17.86 4.75
CA ASP A 82 -2.81 -18.88 5.70
C ASP A 82 -3.74 -18.31 6.78
N LYS A 83 -3.62 -17.00 7.08
CA LYS A 83 -4.55 -16.30 7.99
C LYS A 83 -5.94 -16.05 7.38
N LEU A 84 -6.06 -16.14 6.06
CA LEU A 84 -7.34 -16.03 5.36
C LEU A 84 -8.08 -17.38 5.29
N LEU A 85 -7.36 -18.50 5.44
CA LEU A 85 -7.93 -19.85 5.46
C LEU A 85 -8.73 -20.08 6.75
N GLU A 86 -9.93 -20.65 6.64
CA GLU A 86 -10.60 -21.20 7.81
C GLU A 86 -10.28 -22.69 7.95
N PRO A 87 -10.03 -23.18 9.17
CA PRO A 87 -9.79 -24.60 9.40
C PRO A 87 -11.05 -25.48 9.24
N THR A 88 -12.27 -24.95 9.38
CA THR A 88 -13.46 -25.82 9.52
C THR A 88 -14.62 -25.61 8.57
N GLU A 89 -14.90 -24.42 8.01
CA GLU A 89 -16.19 -24.21 7.31
C GLU A 89 -16.13 -23.46 5.95
N SER A 90 -14.99 -22.92 5.54
CA SER A 90 -14.85 -22.25 4.23
C SER A 90 -13.42 -22.30 3.70
N PHE A 91 -13.24 -22.47 2.39
CA PHE A 91 -11.94 -22.33 1.73
C PHE A 91 -11.76 -20.92 1.18
N SER A 92 -10.51 -20.49 1.15
CA SER A 92 -10.09 -19.19 0.64
C SER A 92 -9.48 -19.40 -0.75
N ILE A 93 -10.16 -18.99 -1.81
CA ILE A 93 -9.70 -19.19 -3.19
C ILE A 93 -9.07 -17.89 -3.68
N ARG A 94 -7.87 -17.98 -4.28
CA ARG A 94 -7.28 -16.85 -5.01
C ARG A 94 -8.13 -16.58 -6.26
N PRO A 95 -8.73 -15.40 -6.40
CA PRO A 95 -9.49 -15.05 -7.60
C PRO A 95 -8.63 -15.18 -8.87
N SER A 96 -9.24 -15.64 -9.97
CA SER A 96 -8.61 -15.76 -11.28
C SER A 96 -9.06 -14.65 -12.22
N GLY A 97 -8.40 -14.46 -13.37
CA GLY A 97 -8.76 -13.39 -14.32
C GLY A 97 -8.38 -11.99 -13.84
N VAL A 98 -7.26 -11.89 -13.14
CA VAL A 98 -6.69 -10.64 -12.64
C VAL A 98 -6.34 -9.71 -13.80
N VAL A 99 -6.80 -8.46 -13.71
CA VAL A 99 -6.41 -7.34 -14.57
C VAL A 99 -5.60 -6.37 -13.72
N TYR A 100 -4.33 -6.19 -14.08
CA TYR A 100 -3.42 -5.27 -13.41
C TYR A 100 -3.06 -4.12 -14.32
N ASP A 101 -3.54 -2.92 -13.99
CA ASP A 101 -3.22 -1.69 -14.70
C ASP A 101 -2.03 -1.02 -14.01
N ARG A 102 -0.88 -1.03 -14.69
CA ARG A 102 0.39 -0.47 -14.20
C ARG A 102 0.42 1.05 -14.25
N ILE A 103 -0.40 1.66 -15.11
CA ILE A 103 -0.48 3.12 -15.25
C ILE A 103 -1.35 3.68 -14.14
N ALA A 104 -2.54 3.10 -13.95
CA ALA A 104 -3.45 3.51 -12.88
C ALA A 104 -3.07 2.94 -11.50
N CYS A 105 -2.15 1.97 -11.45
CA CYS A 105 -1.86 1.15 -10.28
C CYS A 105 -3.13 0.61 -9.64
N THR A 106 -3.91 -0.07 -10.46
CA THR A 106 -5.12 -0.76 -10.03
C THR A 106 -5.00 -2.25 -10.27
N TYR A 107 -5.58 -3.01 -9.35
CA TYR A 107 -5.66 -4.46 -9.39
C TYR A 107 -7.14 -4.83 -9.35
N THR A 108 -7.67 -5.37 -10.43
CA THR A 108 -9.07 -5.79 -10.52
C THR A 108 -9.16 -7.29 -10.71
N THR A 109 -10.05 -7.94 -9.99
CA THR A 109 -10.30 -9.37 -10.17
C THR A 109 -11.77 -9.71 -10.01
N PRO A 110 -12.34 -10.56 -10.87
CA PRO A 110 -13.69 -11.06 -10.72
C PRO A 110 -13.75 -12.10 -9.60
N LEU A 111 -14.78 -12.02 -8.76
CA LEU A 111 -15.17 -13.11 -7.88
C LEU A 111 -16.11 -14.06 -8.61
N ASN A 112 -15.96 -15.35 -8.35
CA ASN A 112 -16.77 -16.39 -8.95
C ASN A 112 -18.13 -16.48 -8.25
N SER A 113 -19.25 -16.39 -8.98
CA SER A 113 -20.62 -16.49 -8.45
C SER A 113 -21.29 -17.84 -8.64
N THR A 114 -20.54 -18.88 -9.02
CA THR A 114 -21.07 -20.25 -9.00
C THR A 114 -21.43 -20.68 -7.58
N GLU A 115 -22.40 -21.58 -7.44
CA GLU A 115 -22.96 -22.04 -6.16
C GLU A 115 -21.92 -22.37 -5.08
N TRP A 116 -20.79 -22.97 -5.48
CA TRP A 116 -19.69 -23.35 -4.60
C TRP A 116 -18.95 -22.16 -3.98
N ASN A 117 -18.89 -21.05 -4.69
CA ASN A 117 -18.16 -19.84 -4.31
C ASN A 117 -19.07 -18.77 -3.68
N CYS A 118 -20.30 -19.19 -3.35
CA CYS A 118 -21.34 -18.38 -2.75
C CYS A 118 -21.61 -18.84 -1.34
N SER A 119 -21.46 -17.93 -0.38
CA SER A 119 -21.66 -18.20 1.04
C SER A 119 -22.95 -17.53 1.53
N SER A 120 -23.47 -18.03 2.65
CA SER A 120 -24.49 -17.33 3.43
C SER A 120 -23.81 -16.40 4.44
N SER A 121 -24.26 -15.15 4.53
CA SER A 121 -23.68 -14.17 5.46
C SER A 121 -24.67 -13.07 5.79
N ARG A 122 -24.75 -12.67 7.07
CA ARG A 122 -25.51 -11.51 7.57
C ARG A 122 -26.93 -11.34 6.95
N GLY A 123 -27.69 -12.44 6.85
CA GLY A 123 -29.05 -12.44 6.30
C GLY A 123 -29.16 -12.68 4.79
N TYR A 124 -28.05 -12.73 4.06
CA TYR A 124 -28.00 -13.11 2.66
C TYR A 124 -27.82 -14.62 2.52
N GLN A 125 -28.66 -15.26 1.71
CA GLN A 125 -28.62 -16.71 1.49
C GLN A 125 -27.55 -17.14 0.47
N SER A 126 -27.17 -16.26 -0.47
CA SER A 126 -26.21 -16.56 -1.53
C SER A 126 -25.46 -15.30 -1.93
N THR A 127 -24.20 -15.17 -1.53
CA THR A 127 -23.40 -13.97 -1.83
C THR A 127 -21.93 -14.27 -2.03
N THR A 128 -21.28 -13.49 -2.92
CA THR A 128 -19.83 -13.49 -3.07
C THR A 128 -19.19 -12.65 -1.97
N LEU A 129 -18.24 -13.25 -1.25
CA LEU A 129 -17.51 -12.58 -0.18
C LEU A 129 -16.04 -12.48 -0.55
N LEU A 130 -15.51 -11.27 -0.43
CA LEU A 130 -14.08 -11.00 -0.37
C LEU A 130 -13.65 -11.07 1.08
N ARG A 131 -12.58 -11.80 1.36
CA ARG A 131 -11.93 -11.83 2.67
C ARG A 131 -10.55 -11.23 2.56
N TYR A 132 -10.20 -10.31 3.45
CA TYR A 132 -8.90 -9.64 3.45
C TYR A 132 -8.33 -9.48 4.85
N ILE A 133 -7.01 -9.25 4.92
CA ILE A 133 -6.34 -8.78 6.14
C ILE A 133 -6.18 -7.27 6.05
N ARG A 134 -6.69 -6.55 7.05
CA ARG A 134 -6.55 -5.10 7.14
C ARG A 134 -5.11 -4.71 7.46
N ALA A 135 -4.63 -3.63 6.85
CA ALA A 135 -3.26 -3.15 7.05
C ALA A 135 -3.07 -2.35 8.35
N ASP A 136 -4.14 -1.88 8.99
CA ASP A 136 -4.09 -1.07 10.21
C ASP A 136 -3.92 -1.91 11.48
N ASN A 137 -4.66 -3.02 11.58
CA ASN A 137 -4.68 -3.86 12.79
C ASN A 137 -4.34 -5.34 12.52
N GLY A 138 -4.17 -5.74 11.26
CA GLY A 138 -3.88 -7.13 10.89
C GLY A 138 -5.08 -8.08 11.10
N GLU A 139 -6.27 -7.55 11.36
CA GLU A 139 -7.48 -8.35 11.52
C GLU A 139 -8.04 -8.80 10.17
N ARG A 140 -8.70 -9.94 10.21
CA ARG A 140 -9.39 -10.52 9.08
C ARG A 140 -10.82 -10.01 9.00
N GLU A 141 -11.24 -9.57 7.83
CA GLU A 141 -12.58 -9.05 7.59
C GLU A 141 -13.19 -9.62 6.30
N ASP A 142 -14.51 -9.83 6.33
CA ASP A 142 -15.30 -10.27 5.19
C ASP A 142 -16.14 -9.12 4.65
N TYR A 143 -16.02 -8.87 3.35
CA TYR A 143 -16.76 -7.85 2.62
C TYR A 143 -17.66 -8.49 1.57
N ARG A 144 -18.93 -8.09 1.58
CA ARG A 144 -19.94 -8.56 0.63
C ARG A 144 -19.78 -7.84 -0.71
N VAL A 145 -19.48 -8.58 -1.77
CA VAL A 145 -19.28 -8.00 -3.11
C VAL A 145 -20.57 -7.99 -3.92
N GLY A 146 -21.36 -9.06 -3.89
CA GLY A 146 -22.62 -9.10 -4.64
C GLY A 146 -23.49 -10.31 -4.34
N ASP A 147 -24.73 -10.27 -4.84
CA ASP A 147 -25.62 -11.43 -4.81
C ASP A 147 -25.22 -12.40 -5.92
N CYS A 148 -25.00 -13.67 -5.61
CA CYS A 148 -24.62 -14.64 -6.63
C CYS A 148 -25.72 -14.97 -7.63
N LYS A 149 -26.98 -14.66 -7.30
CA LYS A 149 -28.12 -14.86 -8.20
C LYS A 149 -28.38 -13.63 -9.06
N ASP A 150 -27.56 -12.58 -8.94
CA ASP A 150 -27.66 -11.42 -9.79
C ASP A 150 -27.37 -11.83 -11.24
N THR A 151 -28.35 -11.59 -12.11
CA THR A 151 -28.25 -11.87 -13.55
C THR A 151 -27.94 -10.62 -14.34
N SER A 152 -27.73 -9.47 -13.69
CA SER A 152 -27.20 -8.30 -14.36
C SER A 152 -25.79 -8.61 -14.89
N ASP A 153 -25.38 -7.94 -15.97
CA ASP A 153 -24.02 -8.05 -16.51
C ASP A 153 -22.96 -7.44 -15.56
N GLU A 154 -23.35 -7.05 -14.34
CA GLU A 154 -22.47 -6.51 -13.32
C GLU A 154 -21.58 -7.63 -12.78
N LYS A 155 -20.40 -7.75 -13.39
CA LYS A 155 -19.36 -8.67 -12.90
C LYS A 155 -19.08 -8.33 -11.43
N HIS A 156 -19.08 -9.35 -10.56
CA HIS A 156 -18.69 -9.24 -9.14
C HIS A 156 -17.19 -8.96 -8.99
N ASN A 157 -16.77 -7.82 -9.51
CA ASN A 157 -15.38 -7.41 -9.54
C ASN A 157 -15.03 -6.74 -8.22
N VAL A 158 -13.82 -7.04 -7.78
CA VAL A 158 -13.16 -6.34 -6.69
C VAL A 158 -12.00 -5.57 -7.31
N THR A 159 -11.96 -4.27 -7.05
CA THR A 159 -10.85 -3.41 -7.48
C THR A 159 -10.11 -2.89 -6.27
N PHE A 160 -8.79 -3.00 -6.30
CA PHE A 160 -7.87 -2.33 -5.40
C PHE A 160 -7.13 -1.25 -6.16
N TYR A 161 -6.81 -0.15 -5.48
CA TYR A 161 -5.93 0.88 -5.99
C TYR A 161 -4.78 1.11 -5.02
N CYS A 162 -3.64 1.53 -5.55
CA CYS A 162 -2.51 1.91 -4.72
C CYS A 162 -2.70 3.34 -4.19
N ASP A 163 -2.77 3.50 -2.87
CA ASP A 163 -2.70 4.83 -2.24
C ASP A 163 -1.24 5.30 -2.26
N PHE A 164 -0.94 6.30 -3.08
CA PHE A 164 0.42 6.80 -3.25
C PHE A 164 0.95 7.59 -2.04
N SER A 165 0.08 7.95 -1.10
CA SER A 165 0.50 8.64 0.13
C SER A 165 0.95 7.65 1.20
N THR A 166 0.21 6.55 1.37
CA THR A 166 0.50 5.53 2.38
C THR A 166 1.24 4.31 1.82
N LEU A 167 1.38 4.22 0.51
CA LEU A 167 1.94 3.07 -0.22
C LEU A 167 1.24 1.76 0.14
N GLN A 168 -0.09 1.80 0.26
CA GLN A 168 -0.91 0.63 0.59
C GLN A 168 -1.97 0.38 -0.48
N TRP A 169 -2.25 -0.89 -0.74
CA TRP A 169 -3.41 -1.29 -1.53
C TRP A 169 -4.69 -1.01 -0.75
N ARG A 170 -5.64 -0.32 -1.37
CA ARG A 170 -6.95 -0.02 -0.79
C ARG A 170 -8.07 -0.58 -1.64
N LEU A 171 -9.08 -1.16 -1.00
CA LEU A 171 -10.29 -1.62 -1.67
C LEU A 171 -11.12 -0.41 -2.11
N THR A 172 -11.43 -0.31 -3.41
CA THR A 172 -12.13 0.85 -3.98
C THR A 172 -13.48 1.12 -3.31
N ASN A 173 -14.22 0.07 -2.94
CA ASN A 173 -15.59 0.22 -2.45
C ASN A 173 -15.70 0.79 -1.02
N ASN A 174 -14.72 0.52 -0.16
CA ASN A 174 -14.78 0.91 1.26
C ASN A 174 -13.52 1.63 1.76
N ASN A 175 -12.54 1.87 0.88
CA ASN A 175 -11.28 2.57 1.18
C ASN A 175 -10.41 1.91 2.27
N VAL A 176 -10.67 0.64 2.61
CA VAL A 176 -9.87 -0.09 3.60
C VAL A 176 -8.53 -0.50 2.99
N ALA A 177 -7.45 -0.22 3.71
CA ALA A 177 -6.12 -0.67 3.35
C ALA A 177 -5.96 -2.16 3.67
N VAL A 178 -5.42 -2.93 2.72
CA VAL A 178 -5.32 -4.39 2.81
C VAL A 178 -3.90 -4.86 2.56
N LEU A 179 -3.51 -5.95 3.24
CA LEU A 179 -2.20 -6.60 3.05
C LEU A 179 -2.28 -7.78 2.08
N THR A 180 -3.42 -8.48 2.10
CA THR A 180 -3.72 -9.63 1.25
C THR A 180 -5.22 -9.86 1.22
N PHE A 181 -5.70 -10.64 0.25
CA PHE A 181 -7.12 -10.96 0.08
C PHE A 181 -7.31 -12.32 -0.62
N ASN A 182 -8.53 -12.84 -0.53
CA ASN A 182 -9.01 -14.01 -1.27
C ASN A 182 -10.54 -13.99 -1.32
N GLN A 183 -11.13 -14.85 -2.15
CA GLN A 183 -12.56 -15.14 -2.13
C GLN A 183 -12.91 -16.21 -1.09
N VAL A 184 -14.01 -16.06 -0.39
CA VAL A 184 -14.59 -17.12 0.47
C VAL A 184 -15.41 -18.09 -0.39
N SER A 185 -15.21 -19.39 -0.17
CA SER A 185 -15.89 -20.49 -0.85
C SER A 185 -16.37 -21.56 0.13
N LYS A 186 -17.47 -22.25 -0.18
CA LYS A 186 -18.04 -23.31 0.68
C LYS A 186 -17.16 -24.56 0.67
N LYS A 187 -17.08 -25.24 1.82
CA LYS A 187 -16.46 -26.56 1.93
C LYS A 187 -17.34 -27.61 1.23
N ARG A 188 -16.70 -28.55 0.51
CA ARG A 188 -17.35 -29.77 -0.01
C ARG A 188 -17.71 -30.71 1.13
#